data_AF-A0A7W4DXW7-F1
#
_entry.id   AF-A0A7W4DXW7-F1
#
_cell.length_a   1.000
_cell.length_b   1.000
_cell.length_c   1.000
_cell.angle_alpha   90.00
_cell.angle_beta   90.00
_cell.angle_gamma   90.00
#
_symmetry.space_group_name_H-M   'P 1'
#
loop_
_entity.id
_entity.type
_entity.pdbx_description
1 polymer ?
#
loop_
_entity_poly.entity_id
_entity_poly.type
_entity_poly.pdbx_seq_one_letter_code
_entity_poly.pdbx_strand_id
1 'polypeptide(L)'
;MKIIDDTESIADYCENINNLLLRKRDEGVWFNEYIVDHVTHMFELLDDAFDAMRVNMEGEIEAVSLTRAYECEDQINQFRDHVKREHIAQIERGTYTYQAGILFMDIISQCERMGDSIVNISEDIAEITNPMAKSIETEEFAHRATEVMEQ
;
A
#
# COMPACT_ATOMS: atom_id res chain seq x y z
N MET A 1 15.40 10.68 10.66
CA MET A 1 15.70 9.36 11.25
C MET A 1 14.66 8.48 10.60
N LYS A 2 15.04 7.67 9.61
CA LYS A 2 14.11 7.31 8.53
C LYS A 2 12.75 6.74 8.98
N ILE A 3 12.73 5.86 9.99
CA ILE A 3 11.49 5.37 10.62
C ILE A 3 10.53 6.49 11.10
N ILE A 4 11.03 7.56 11.73
CA ILE A 4 10.18 8.70 12.12
C ILE A 4 9.62 9.40 10.87
N ASP A 5 10.45 9.55 9.85
CA ASP A 5 10.10 10.26 8.63
C ASP A 5 9.03 9.48 7.83
N ASP A 6 9.12 8.14 7.78
CA ASP A 6 8.09 7.27 7.19
C ASP A 6 6.82 7.20 8.06
N THR A 7 6.95 7.24 9.39
CA THR A 7 5.78 7.32 10.30
C THR A 7 5.02 8.63 10.12
N GLU A 8 5.72 9.76 9.97
CA GLU A 8 5.13 11.05 9.62
C GLU A 8 4.43 10.99 8.25
N SER A 9 5.07 10.35 7.26
CA SER A 9 4.48 10.15 5.94
C SER A 9 3.16 9.37 6.00
N ILE A 10 3.09 8.30 6.82
CA ILE A 10 1.83 7.55 7.06
C ILE A 10 0.75 8.47 7.64
N ALA A 11 1.10 9.32 8.61
CA ALA A 11 0.16 10.27 9.19
C ALA A 11 -0.36 11.28 8.15
N ASP A 12 0.52 11.79 7.28
CA ASP A 12 0.16 12.69 6.19
C ASP A 12 -0.79 12.02 5.18
N TYR A 13 -0.57 10.74 4.85
CA TYR A 13 -1.47 9.99 3.98
C TYR A 13 -2.85 9.80 4.62
N CYS A 14 -2.92 9.53 5.92
CA CYS A 14 -4.18 9.52 6.67
C CYS A 14 -4.90 10.87 6.60
N GLU A 15 -4.18 11.98 6.78
CA GLU A 15 -4.76 13.32 6.68
C GLU A 15 -5.29 13.60 5.27
N ASN A 16 -4.55 13.21 4.23
CA ASN A 16 -4.97 13.36 2.84
C ASN A 16 -6.25 12.56 2.55
N ILE A 17 -6.35 11.30 3.01
CA ILE A 17 -7.56 10.49 2.88
C ILE A 17 -8.73 11.15 3.60
N ASN A 18 -8.53 11.64 4.82
CA ASN A 18 -9.56 12.37 5.56
C ASN A 18 -10.04 13.61 4.78
N ASN A 19 -9.13 14.40 4.20
CA ASN A 19 -9.47 15.56 3.38
C ASN A 19 -10.25 15.17 2.11
N LEU A 20 -9.93 14.05 1.47
CA LEU A 20 -10.69 13.51 0.34
C LEU A 20 -12.12 13.10 0.75
N LEU A 21 -12.28 12.47 1.93
CA LEU A 21 -13.59 12.08 2.46
C LEU A 21 -14.43 13.30 2.89
N LEU A 22 -13.80 14.33 3.46
CA LEU A 22 -14.47 15.60 3.76
C LEU A 22 -14.94 16.28 2.47
N ARG A 23 -14.09 16.32 1.44
CA ARG A 23 -14.46 16.85 0.13
C ARG A 23 -15.61 16.07 -0.50
N LYS A 24 -15.58 14.73 -0.45
CA LYS A 24 -16.70 13.87 -0.87
C LYS A 24 -18.01 14.30 -0.18
N ARG A 25 -17.98 14.51 1.14
CA ARG A 25 -19.14 14.94 1.93
C ARG A 25 -19.63 16.31 1.50
N ASP A 26 -18.72 17.28 1.41
CA ASP A 26 -19.05 18.69 1.17
C ASP A 26 -19.56 18.93 -0.27
N GLU A 27 -19.03 18.18 -1.23
CA GLU A 27 -19.49 18.20 -2.63
C GLU A 27 -20.71 17.29 -2.88
N GLY A 28 -21.16 16.52 -1.87
CA GLY A 28 -22.31 15.60 -1.99
C GLY A 28 -22.05 14.42 -2.93
N VAL A 29 -20.79 14.01 -3.10
CA VAL A 29 -20.41 12.92 -3.98
C VAL A 29 -20.81 11.58 -3.36
N TRP A 30 -21.59 10.81 -4.10
CA TRP A 30 -22.03 9.47 -3.69
C TRP A 30 -21.01 8.42 -4.09
N PHE A 31 -20.60 7.60 -3.13
CA PHE A 31 -19.85 6.37 -3.38
C PHE A 31 -20.85 5.22 -3.33
N ASN A 32 -20.93 4.47 -4.42
CA ASN A 32 -21.74 3.27 -4.49
C ASN A 32 -21.01 2.09 -3.83
N GLU A 33 -21.71 0.96 -3.72
CA GLU A 33 -21.19 -0.29 -3.15
C GLU A 33 -19.88 -0.71 -3.82
N TYR A 34 -19.78 -0.62 -5.15
CA TYR A 34 -18.54 -0.90 -5.87
C TYR A 34 -17.33 -0.14 -5.32
N ILE A 35 -17.44 1.20 -5.18
CA ILE A 35 -16.33 2.01 -4.66
C ILE A 35 -16.05 1.66 -3.20
N VAL A 36 -17.09 1.51 -2.38
CA VAL A 36 -16.95 1.22 -0.95
C VAL A 36 -16.24 -0.12 -0.74
N ASP A 37 -16.61 -1.16 -1.48
CA ASP A 37 -16.02 -2.49 -1.38
C ASP A 37 -14.53 -2.47 -1.76
N HIS A 38 -14.17 -1.76 -2.84
CA HIS A 38 -12.77 -1.67 -3.27
C HIS A 38 -11.91 -0.84 -2.31
N VAL A 39 -12.44 0.25 -1.76
CA VAL A 39 -11.73 1.02 -0.73
C VAL A 39 -11.56 0.20 0.54
N THR A 40 -12.60 -0.52 0.96
CA THR A 40 -12.54 -1.41 2.12
C THR A 40 -11.49 -2.50 1.91
N HIS A 41 -11.46 -3.13 0.74
CA HIS A 41 -10.47 -4.13 0.42
C HIS A 41 -9.04 -3.57 0.41
N MET A 42 -8.83 -2.35 -0.09
CA MET A 42 -7.51 -1.69 0.01
C MET A 42 -7.09 -1.47 1.47
N PHE A 43 -8.03 -1.12 2.35
CA PHE A 43 -7.75 -0.98 3.78
C PHE A 43 -7.42 -2.31 4.45
N GLU A 44 -8.07 -3.41 4.06
CA GLU A 44 -7.71 -4.75 4.54
C GLU A 44 -6.27 -5.12 4.15
N LEU A 45 -5.84 -4.79 2.92
CA LEU A 45 -4.46 -5.02 2.49
C LEU A 45 -3.44 -4.14 3.27
N LEU A 46 -3.83 -2.91 3.61
CA LEU A 46 -3.02 -2.05 4.47
C LEU A 46 -2.93 -2.58 5.90
N ASP A 47 -4.02 -3.10 6.46
CA ASP A 47 -4.02 -3.71 7.79
C ASP A 47 -3.05 -4.91 7.84
N ASP A 48 -3.03 -5.75 6.80
CA ASP A 48 -2.06 -6.84 6.66
C ASP A 48 -0.60 -6.33 6.62
N ALA A 49 -0.35 -5.22 5.91
CA ALA A 49 0.97 -4.60 5.84
C ALA A 49 1.39 -4.02 7.21
N PHE A 50 0.46 -3.35 7.91
CA PHE A 50 0.70 -2.85 9.26
C PHE A 50 1.00 -3.97 10.25
N ASP A 51 0.32 -5.11 10.14
CA ASP A 51 0.59 -6.28 10.97
C ASP A 51 1.98 -6.87 10.67
N ALA A 52 2.38 -6.94 9.40
CA ALA A 52 3.74 -7.36 9.03
C ALA A 52 4.81 -6.42 9.62
N MET A 53 4.61 -5.11 9.50
CA MET A 53 5.50 -4.10 10.09
C MET A 53 5.55 -4.22 11.62
N ARG A 54 4.40 -4.40 12.28
CA ARG A 54 4.32 -4.57 13.73
C ARG A 54 5.10 -5.80 14.20
N VAL A 55 4.95 -6.94 13.50
CA VAL A 55 5.72 -8.15 13.81
C VAL A 55 7.23 -7.90 13.66
N ASN A 56 7.66 -7.19 12.62
CA ASN A 56 9.07 -6.82 12.43
C ASN A 56 9.58 -5.86 13.52
N MET A 57 8.74 -4.95 14.01
CA MET A 57 9.07 -4.03 15.11
C MET A 57 9.17 -4.72 16.48
N GLU A 58 8.27 -5.66 16.77
CA GLU A 58 8.15 -6.33 18.08
C GLU A 58 9.01 -7.60 18.18
N GLY A 59 9.42 -8.17 17.05
CA GLY A 59 10.14 -9.43 16.97
C GLY A 59 11.58 -9.39 17.50
N GLU A 60 12.13 -10.58 17.77
CA GLU A 60 13.56 -10.72 18.00
C GLU A 60 14.34 -10.37 16.71
N ILE A 61 15.59 -9.92 16.86
CA ILE A 61 16.47 -9.50 15.75
C ILE A 61 16.52 -10.51 14.60
N GLU A 62 16.44 -11.80 14.91
CA GLU A 62 16.51 -12.93 13.97
C GLU A 62 15.17 -13.28 13.30
N ALA A 63 14.06 -12.65 13.75
CA ALA A 63 12.71 -12.94 13.32
C ALA A 63 12.14 -11.90 12.32
N VAL A 64 12.91 -10.85 11.99
CA VAL A 64 12.49 -9.86 10.98
C VAL A 64 12.37 -10.56 9.63
N SER A 65 11.18 -10.50 9.03
CA SER A 65 10.89 -11.09 7.72
C SER A 65 10.47 -10.01 6.74
N LEU A 66 11.40 -9.60 5.87
CA LEU A 66 11.10 -8.69 4.77
C LEU A 66 10.25 -9.38 3.69
N THR A 67 10.31 -10.71 3.59
CA THR A 67 9.49 -11.48 2.65
C THR A 67 8.00 -11.16 2.80
N ARG A 68 7.46 -11.17 4.03
CA ARG A 68 6.04 -10.86 4.25
C ARG A 68 5.72 -9.40 3.95
N ALA A 69 6.62 -8.48 4.28
CA ALA A 69 6.43 -7.06 3.97
C ALA A 69 6.33 -6.81 2.46
N TYR A 70 7.24 -7.40 1.68
CA TYR A 70 7.22 -7.30 0.21
C TYR A 70 6.02 -7.99 -0.43
N GLU A 71 5.55 -9.11 0.13
CA GLU A 71 4.31 -9.74 -0.32
C GLU A 71 3.09 -8.82 -0.14
N CYS A 72 3.01 -8.11 0.99
CA CYS A 72 1.96 -7.12 1.23
C CYS A 72 2.05 -5.94 0.25
N GLU A 73 3.27 -5.42 0.01
CA GLU A 73 3.52 -4.34 -0.96
C GLU A 73 3.04 -4.73 -2.37
N ASP A 74 3.42 -5.92 -2.82
CA ASP A 74 3.05 -6.45 -4.13
C ASP A 74 1.53 -6.61 -4.26
N GLN A 75 0.85 -7.09 -3.21
CA GLN A 75 -0.62 -7.19 -3.19
C GLN A 75 -1.30 -5.83 -3.31
N ILE A 76 -0.83 -4.83 -2.56
CA ILE A 76 -1.34 -3.44 -2.63
C ILE A 76 -1.13 -2.86 -4.04
N ASN A 77 0.07 -3.04 -4.59
CA ASN A 77 0.44 -2.56 -5.92
C ASN A 77 -0.39 -3.20 -7.03
N GLN A 78 -0.55 -4.53 -6.98
CA GLN A 78 -1.37 -5.28 -7.93
C GLN A 78 -2.84 -4.86 -7.85
N PHE A 79 -3.37 -4.64 -6.64
CA PHE A 79 -4.74 -4.18 -6.47
C PHE A 79 -4.92 -2.75 -7.02
N ARG A 80 -4.01 -1.82 -6.71
CA ARG A 80 -3.99 -0.47 -7.28
C ARG A 80 -3.98 -0.50 -8.80
N ASP A 81 -3.15 -1.34 -9.41
CA ASP A 81 -3.04 -1.47 -10.86
C ASP A 81 -4.27 -2.12 -11.50
N HIS A 82 -4.89 -3.07 -10.81
CA HIS A 82 -6.17 -3.65 -11.21
C HIS A 82 -7.26 -2.58 -11.25
N VAL A 83 -7.47 -1.85 -10.15
CA VAL A 83 -8.47 -0.78 -10.06
C VAL A 83 -8.23 0.30 -11.12
N LYS A 84 -6.98 0.71 -11.31
CA LYS A 84 -6.60 1.70 -12.32
C LYS A 84 -6.90 1.26 -13.75
N ARG A 85 -6.65 0.00 -14.09
CA ARG A 85 -6.94 -0.55 -15.43
C ARG A 85 -8.43 -0.57 -15.72
N GLU A 86 -9.26 -0.89 -14.73
CA GLU A 86 -10.72 -0.95 -14.92
C GLU A 86 -11.39 0.43 -14.86
N HIS A 87 -10.73 1.41 -14.26
CA HIS A 87 -11.31 2.70 -13.88
C HIS A 87 -12.10 3.40 -14.99
N ILE A 88 -11.51 3.56 -16.18
CA ILE A 88 -12.14 4.26 -17.30
C ILE A 88 -13.35 3.47 -17.83
N ALA A 89 -13.20 2.14 -17.96
CA ALA A 89 -14.28 1.28 -18.42
C ALA A 89 -15.48 1.29 -17.46
N GLN A 90 -15.25 1.38 -16.15
CA GLN A 90 -16.31 1.49 -15.15
C GLN A 90 -17.05 2.84 -15.24
N ILE A 91 -16.33 3.94 -15.50
CA ILE A 91 -16.95 5.26 -15.75
C ILE A 91 -17.80 5.21 -17.03
N GLU A 92 -17.28 4.64 -18.12
CA GLU A 92 -18.00 4.52 -19.39
C GLU A 92 -19.26 3.67 -19.29
N ARG A 93 -19.25 2.65 -18.42
CA ARG A 93 -20.42 1.81 -18.10
C ARG A 93 -21.43 2.49 -17.17
N GLY A 94 -21.07 3.64 -16.60
CA GLY A 94 -21.91 4.36 -15.64
C GLY A 94 -21.96 3.70 -14.27
N THR A 95 -20.99 2.85 -13.92
CA THR A 95 -20.90 2.22 -12.59
C THR A 95 -20.85 3.28 -11.49
N TYR A 96 -20.08 4.34 -11.71
CA TYR A 96 -20.01 5.52 -10.84
C TYR A 96 -19.74 6.78 -11.67
N THR A 97 -19.98 7.96 -11.08
CA THR A 97 -19.77 9.24 -11.76
C THR A 97 -18.28 9.57 -11.90
N TYR A 98 -17.94 10.45 -12.85
CA TYR A 98 -16.57 10.93 -13.03
C TYR A 98 -16.00 11.55 -11.75
N GLN A 99 -16.79 12.35 -11.03
CA GLN A 99 -16.38 12.97 -9.76
C GLN A 99 -16.12 11.95 -8.67
N ALA A 100 -16.98 10.93 -8.54
CA ALA A 100 -16.77 9.82 -7.61
C ALA A 100 -15.51 9.03 -7.99
N GLY A 101 -15.29 8.83 -9.28
CA GLY A 101 -14.11 8.17 -9.81
C GLY A 101 -12.80 8.88 -9.45
N ILE A 102 -12.74 10.20 -9.55
CA ILE A 102 -11.54 10.98 -9.16
C ILE A 102 -11.21 10.75 -7.69
N LEU A 103 -12.17 10.98 -6.79
CA LEU A 103 -11.94 10.84 -5.35
C LEU A 103 -11.59 9.40 -4.97
N PHE A 104 -12.22 8.42 -5.62
CA PHE A 104 -11.91 7.00 -5.43
C PHE A 104 -10.45 6.69 -5.79
N MET A 105 -9.99 7.10 -6.98
CA MET A 105 -8.60 6.87 -7.39
C MET A 105 -7.59 7.59 -6.53
N ASP A 106 -7.92 8.80 -6.07
CA ASP A 106 -7.06 9.56 -5.16
C ASP A 106 -6.88 8.83 -3.82
N ILE A 107 -7.96 8.25 -3.26
CA ILE A 107 -7.89 7.43 -2.04
C ILE A 107 -7.01 6.19 -2.26
N ILE A 108 -7.23 5.45 -3.35
CA ILE A 108 -6.43 4.26 -3.70
C ILE A 108 -4.94 4.62 -3.83
N SER A 109 -4.63 5.78 -4.41
CA SER A 109 -3.24 6.24 -4.52
C SER A 109 -2.64 6.66 -3.17
N GLN A 110 -3.42 7.24 -2.24
CA GLN A 110 -2.90 7.51 -0.89
C GLN A 110 -2.62 6.21 -0.14
N CYS A 111 -3.45 5.19 -0.34
CA CYS A 111 -3.27 3.90 0.30
C CYS A 111 -2.01 3.18 -0.20
N GLU A 112 -1.76 3.17 -1.51
CA GLU A 112 -0.54 2.56 -2.05
C GLU A 112 0.73 3.23 -1.51
N ARG A 113 0.78 4.56 -1.51
CA ARG A 113 1.91 5.30 -0.93
C ARG A 113 2.09 5.06 0.57
N MET A 114 0.99 4.82 1.29
CA MET A 114 1.05 4.42 2.69
C MET A 114 1.64 3.02 2.84
N GLY A 115 1.24 2.08 1.98
CA GLY A 115 1.82 0.74 1.88
C GLY A 115 3.34 0.78 1.71
N ASP A 116 3.82 1.60 0.77
CA ASP A 116 5.26 1.79 0.54
C ASP A 116 5.99 2.27 1.81
N SER A 117 5.45 3.27 2.51
CA SER A 117 6.04 3.77 3.76
C SER A 117 6.01 2.73 4.89
N ILE A 118 4.99 1.87 4.96
CA ILE A 118 4.93 0.76 5.93
C ILE A 118 6.05 -0.26 5.69
N VAL A 119 6.33 -0.56 4.42
CA VAL A 119 7.38 -1.49 4.02
C VAL A 119 8.76 -0.88 4.28
N ASN A 120 8.97 0.41 3.97
CA ASN A 120 10.21 1.13 4.28
C ASN A 120 10.58 1.05 5.76
N ILE A 121 9.59 1.13 6.66
CA ILE A 121 9.83 0.97 8.11
C ILE A 121 10.36 -0.43 8.42
N SER A 122 9.80 -1.48 7.80
CA SER A 122 10.30 -2.86 7.96
C SER A 122 11.75 -3.01 7.45
N GLU A 123 12.07 -2.40 6.31
CA GLU A 123 13.44 -2.38 5.76
C GLU A 123 14.42 -1.67 6.69
N ASP A 124 14.05 -0.51 7.23
CA ASP A 124 14.88 0.24 8.16
C ASP A 124 15.12 -0.54 9.46
N ILE A 125 14.10 -1.25 9.97
CA ILE A 125 14.25 -2.13 11.14
C ILE A 125 15.25 -3.23 10.83
N ALA A 126 15.09 -3.92 9.68
CA ALA A 126 16.02 -4.96 9.25
C ALA A 126 17.46 -4.44 9.11
N GLU A 127 17.64 -3.21 8.62
CA GLU A 127 18.96 -2.57 8.48
C GLU A 127 19.59 -2.27 9.84
N ILE A 128 18.78 -1.84 10.83
CA ILE A 128 19.25 -1.61 12.21
C ILE A 128 19.60 -2.93 12.91
N THR A 129 18.82 -3.98 12.70
CA THR A 129 18.99 -5.27 13.38
C THR A 129 20.07 -6.14 12.73
N ASN A 130 20.27 -6.02 11.42
CA ASN A 130 21.29 -6.75 10.67
C ASN A 130 21.93 -5.87 9.56
N PRO A 131 23.05 -5.19 9.85
CA PRO A 131 23.71 -4.27 8.91
C PRO A 131 24.23 -4.93 7.61
N MET A 132 24.20 -6.27 7.49
CA MET A 132 24.68 -7.02 6.31
C MET A 132 23.57 -7.71 5.50
N ALA A 133 22.30 -7.65 5.92
CA ALA A 133 21.19 -8.34 5.25
C ALA A 133 20.85 -7.76 3.86
N LYS A 134 20.90 -6.43 3.72
CA LYS A 134 20.46 -5.71 2.50
C LYS A 134 21.17 -6.14 1.22
N SER A 135 22.44 -6.53 1.30
CA SER A 135 23.20 -6.98 0.13
C SER A 135 22.86 -8.40 -0.31
N ILE A 136 22.38 -9.27 0.59
CA ILE A 136 22.20 -10.70 0.33
C ILE A 136 20.77 -10.97 -0.18
N GLU A 137 19.76 -10.38 0.47
CA GLU A 137 18.36 -10.67 0.13
C GLU A 137 17.90 -9.95 -1.16
N THR A 138 18.44 -8.77 -1.45
CA THR A 138 18.16 -8.05 -2.70
C THR A 138 18.73 -8.80 -3.92
N GLU A 139 19.85 -9.50 -3.76
CA GLU A 139 20.42 -10.37 -4.80
C GLU A 139 19.61 -11.65 -5.00
N GLU A 140 19.12 -12.28 -3.93
CA GLU A 140 18.27 -13.47 -4.02
C GLU A 140 16.88 -13.17 -4.62
N PHE A 141 16.26 -12.03 -4.28
CA PHE A 141 14.98 -11.64 -4.86
C PHE A 141 15.10 -11.29 -6.34
N ALA A 142 16.15 -10.56 -6.73
CA ALA A 142 16.45 -10.29 -8.14
C ALA A 142 16.71 -11.59 -8.94
N HIS A 143 17.35 -12.58 -8.33
CA HIS A 143 17.59 -13.88 -8.97
C HIS A 143 16.28 -14.65 -9.19
N ARG A 144 15.40 -14.73 -8.17
CA ARG A 144 14.09 -15.38 -8.29
C ARG A 144 13.15 -14.69 -9.28
N ALA A 145 13.17 -13.37 -9.36
CA ALA A 145 12.40 -12.63 -10.35
C ALA A 145 12.85 -12.93 -11.80
N THR A 146 14.14 -13.20 -12.00
CA THR A 146 14.70 -13.55 -13.32
C THR A 146 14.31 -14.97 -13.74
N GLU A 147 14.31 -15.94 -12.81
CA GLU A 147 13.91 -17.33 -13.08
C GLU A 147 12.44 -17.50 -13.44
N VAL A 148 11.55 -16.64 -12.91
CA VAL A 148 10.10 -16.67 -13.22
C VAL A 148 9.79 -16.07 -14.59
N MET A 149 10.66 -15.20 -15.13
CA MET A 149 10.49 -14.61 -16.47
C MET A 149 11.00 -15.49 -17.61
N GLU A 150 11.77 -16.55 -17.31
CA GLU A 150 12.30 -17.50 -18.30
C GLU A 150 11.43 -18.76 -18.52
N GLN A 151 10.26 -18.84 -17.87
CA GLN A 151 9.26 -19.92 -18.03
C GLN A 151 7.99 -19.42 -18.72
#